data_AF-A0A1E2UPX0-F1
#
_entry.id   AF-A0A1E2UPX0-F1
#
_cell.length_a   1.000
_cell.length_b   1.000
_cell.length_c   1.000
_cell.angle_alpha   90.00
_cell.angle_beta   90.00
_cell.angle_gamma   90.00
#
_symmetry.space_group_name_H-M   'P 1'
#
loop_
_entity.id
_entity.type
_entity.pdbx_description
1 polymer ?
#
loop_
_entity_poly.entity_id
_entity_poly.type
_entity_poly.pdbx_seq_one_letter_code
_entity_poly.pdbx_strand_id
1 'polypeptide(L)'
;MTQQLFISDLHLSAEGADRLQLFLNFLRFRATTAHTLYILGDLFDAWLGDDDKQSIAVEVRQALRQLNESGTELKVMHGNRDFLIGQDFCKASGAQLITDPCLIDLYGTPTLLMHGDLLCTDDREYQAFRKQIRSADFASHFLSLTLDQRIAVAQEYRAKSGEANAQKSDDIMDVNQQAVEYTLQQHQAQRLIHGHTHRPADHHFTLDNHTVTRHVLGEWHGDHAEILCATEDGVTRETITL
;
A
#
# COMPACT_ATOMS: atom_id res chain seq x y z
N MET A 1 -4.90 21.78 13.00
CA MET A 1 -5.24 20.36 13.05
C MET A 1 -4.22 19.62 12.20
N THR A 2 -3.43 18.72 12.77
CA THR A 2 -2.42 17.94 12.05
C THR A 2 -3.13 16.79 11.35
N GLN A 3 -3.47 16.94 10.06
CA GLN A 3 -4.17 15.89 9.30
C GLN A 3 -3.21 14.74 8.96
N GLN A 4 -3.69 13.50 8.99
CA GLN A 4 -2.96 12.33 8.49
C GLN A 4 -3.71 11.73 7.30
N LEU A 5 -3.01 11.50 6.19
CA LEU A 5 -3.58 10.94 4.96
C LEU A 5 -3.11 9.50 4.74
N PHE A 6 -4.00 8.66 4.22
CA PHE A 6 -3.72 7.26 3.91
C PHE A 6 -4.16 6.94 2.48
N ILE A 7 -3.25 6.33 1.71
CA ILE A 7 -3.45 5.91 0.33
C ILE A 7 -2.81 4.54 0.10
N SER A 8 -3.23 3.80 -0.92
CA SER A 8 -2.61 2.54 -1.36
C SER A 8 -3.02 2.24 -2.80
N ASP A 9 -2.49 1.16 -3.38
CA ASP A 9 -3.00 0.58 -4.62
C ASP A 9 -3.01 1.58 -5.80
N LEU A 10 -1.92 2.33 -5.96
CA LEU A 10 -1.78 3.30 -7.05
C LEU A 10 -1.40 2.61 -8.36
N HIS A 11 -0.61 1.54 -8.27
CA HIS A 11 -0.09 0.77 -9.41
C HIS A 11 0.56 1.67 -10.47
N LEU A 12 1.42 2.59 -10.04
CA LEU A 12 2.13 3.50 -10.95
C LEU A 12 3.02 2.70 -11.90
N SER A 13 2.89 2.97 -13.20
CA SER A 13 3.62 2.31 -14.29
C SER A 13 3.83 3.26 -15.46
N ALA A 14 4.79 2.94 -16.33
CA ALA A 14 5.08 3.75 -17.52
C ALA A 14 3.90 3.85 -18.51
N GLU A 15 2.98 2.87 -18.48
CA GLU A 15 1.79 2.84 -19.34
C GLU A 15 0.63 3.68 -18.76
N GLY A 16 0.66 3.99 -17.45
CA GLY A 16 -0.40 4.68 -16.72
C GLY A 16 -0.16 6.17 -16.48
N ALA A 17 0.03 6.94 -17.56
CA ALA A 17 0.35 8.37 -17.45
C ALA A 17 -0.68 9.18 -16.65
N ASP A 18 -1.97 8.89 -16.81
CA ASP A 18 -3.05 9.63 -16.12
C ASP A 18 -3.01 9.40 -14.60
N ARG A 19 -2.77 8.16 -14.15
CA ARG A 19 -2.61 7.83 -12.72
C ARG A 19 -1.40 8.55 -12.12
N LEU A 20 -0.29 8.58 -12.84
CA LEU A 20 0.89 9.32 -12.42
C LEU A 20 0.57 10.81 -12.28
N GLN A 21 -0.09 11.41 -13.27
CA GLN A 21 -0.46 12.82 -13.22
C GLN A 21 -1.39 13.14 -12.05
N LEU A 22 -2.39 12.28 -11.78
CA LEU A 22 -3.29 12.42 -10.64
C LEU A 22 -2.52 12.37 -9.32
N PHE A 23 -1.59 11.42 -9.19
CA PHE A 23 -0.73 11.31 -8.01
C PHE A 23 0.16 12.53 -7.81
N LEU A 24 0.81 13.02 -8.86
CA LEU A 24 1.65 14.22 -8.79
C LEU A 24 0.83 15.46 -8.39
N ASN A 25 -0.39 15.62 -8.93
CA ASN A 25 -1.30 16.69 -8.55
C ASN A 25 -1.72 16.57 -7.08
N PHE A 26 -2.09 15.37 -6.64
CA PHE A 26 -2.40 15.09 -5.23
C PHE A 26 -1.26 15.49 -4.30
N LEU A 27 -0.03 15.05 -4.61
CA LEU A 27 1.15 15.38 -3.81
C LEU A 27 1.35 16.89 -3.72
N ARG A 28 1.21 17.60 -4.84
CA ARG A 28 1.45 19.04 -4.94
C ARG A 28 0.40 19.88 -4.20
N PHE A 29 -0.88 19.51 -4.30
CA PHE A 29 -1.97 20.39 -3.88
C PHE A 29 -2.68 19.95 -2.61
N ARG A 30 -2.77 18.64 -2.33
CA ARG A 30 -3.53 18.11 -1.20
C ARG A 30 -2.64 17.53 -0.10
N ALA A 31 -1.60 16.80 -0.47
CA ALA A 31 -0.74 16.14 0.52
C ALA A 31 0.11 17.13 1.33
N THR A 32 0.45 18.29 0.75
CA THR A 32 1.22 19.37 1.42
C THR A 32 0.52 19.97 2.64
N THR A 33 -0.79 19.79 2.79
CA THR A 33 -1.55 20.25 3.96
C THR A 33 -1.60 19.21 5.08
N ALA A 34 -1.12 17.99 4.83
CA ALA A 34 -1.06 16.92 5.80
C ALA A 34 0.23 16.97 6.62
N HIS A 35 0.12 16.59 7.89
CA HIS A 35 1.28 16.34 8.75
C HIS A 35 2.02 15.07 8.31
N THR A 36 1.28 14.02 7.97
CA THR A 36 1.85 12.74 7.53
C THR A 36 1.03 12.14 6.39
N LEU A 37 1.72 11.60 5.40
CA LEU A 37 1.16 10.76 4.35
C LEU A 37 1.66 9.32 4.54
N TYR A 38 0.72 8.38 4.67
CA TYR A 38 0.96 6.94 4.68
C TYR A 38 0.59 6.35 3.32
N ILE A 39 1.52 5.60 2.74
CA ILE A 39 1.32 4.83 1.50
C ILE A 39 1.36 3.34 1.87
N LEU A 40 0.21 2.69 1.90
CA LEU A 40 0.01 1.32 2.41
C LEU A 40 0.19 0.24 1.34
N GLY A 41 1.31 0.30 0.62
CA GLY A 41 1.69 -0.67 -0.40
C GLY A 41 1.07 -0.44 -1.78
N ASP A 42 1.65 -1.14 -2.76
CA ASP A 42 1.26 -1.10 -4.17
C ASP A 42 1.27 0.33 -4.75
N LEU A 43 2.29 1.11 -4.36
CA LEU A 43 2.61 2.39 -4.96
C LEU A 43 2.98 2.21 -6.44
N PHE A 44 3.74 1.16 -6.74
CA PHE A 44 4.14 0.80 -8.11
C PHE A 44 3.49 -0.50 -8.54
N ASP A 45 3.19 -0.61 -9.82
CA ASP A 45 2.64 -1.83 -10.42
C ASP A 45 3.66 -2.99 -10.43
N ALA A 46 4.96 -2.67 -10.37
CA ALA A 46 6.04 -3.58 -10.04
C ALA A 46 7.25 -2.78 -9.54
N TRP A 47 7.94 -3.28 -8.51
CA TRP A 47 9.25 -2.77 -8.11
C TRP A 47 10.30 -3.87 -8.22
N LEU A 48 11.27 -3.70 -9.12
CA LEU A 48 12.28 -4.71 -9.40
C LEU A 48 13.53 -4.56 -8.53
N GLY A 49 13.65 -3.46 -7.79
CA GLY A 49 14.79 -3.11 -6.95
C GLY A 49 15.14 -1.63 -7.09
N ASP A 50 15.80 -1.06 -6.08
CA ASP A 50 16.08 0.38 -6.03
C ASP A 50 17.06 0.86 -7.11
N ASP A 51 17.84 -0.05 -7.69
CA ASP A 51 18.76 0.19 -8.79
C ASP A 51 18.04 0.37 -10.15
N ASP A 52 16.71 0.21 -10.17
CA ASP A 52 15.88 0.56 -11.30
C ASP A 52 15.87 2.09 -11.54
N LYS A 53 16.26 2.45 -12.77
CA LYS A 53 16.42 3.83 -13.25
C LYS A 53 15.33 4.23 -14.24
N GLN A 54 14.23 3.49 -14.34
CA GLN A 54 13.06 3.90 -15.10
C GLN A 54 12.61 5.32 -14.71
N SER A 55 12.16 6.09 -15.70
CA SER A 55 11.83 7.52 -15.54
C SER A 55 10.76 7.75 -14.48
N ILE A 56 9.72 6.90 -14.44
CA ILE A 56 8.63 7.01 -13.48
C ILE A 56 9.11 6.87 -12.03
N ALA A 57 10.02 5.94 -11.76
CA ALA A 57 10.58 5.76 -10.42
C ALA A 57 11.38 6.99 -9.98
N VAL A 58 12.10 7.63 -10.92
CA VAL A 58 12.82 8.88 -10.64
C VAL A 58 11.85 10.02 -10.35
N GLU A 59 10.82 10.18 -11.17
CA GLU A 59 9.81 11.23 -11.04
C GLU A 59 9.03 11.12 -9.72
N VAL A 60 8.57 9.92 -9.36
CA VAL A 60 7.88 9.65 -8.10
C VAL A 60 8.79 9.92 -6.90
N ARG A 61 10.06 9.47 -6.92
CA ARG A 61 11.02 9.76 -5.85
C ARG A 61 11.22 11.27 -5.67
N GLN A 62 11.33 12.03 -6.76
CA GLN A 62 11.49 13.48 -6.72
C GLN A 62 10.24 14.18 -6.17
N ALA A 63 9.05 13.78 -6.59
CA ALA A 63 7.80 14.37 -6.12
C ALA A 63 7.56 14.10 -4.63
N LEU A 64 7.82 12.87 -4.17
CA LEU A 64 7.79 12.52 -2.75
C LEU A 64 8.84 13.34 -1.97
N ARG A 65 10.05 13.48 -2.51
CA ARG A 65 11.10 14.30 -1.88
C ARG A 65 10.67 15.74 -1.68
N GLN A 66 10.06 16.35 -2.70
CA GLN A 66 9.54 17.73 -2.60
C GLN A 66 8.45 17.86 -1.53
N LEU A 67 7.54 16.88 -1.46
CA LEU A 67 6.52 16.86 -0.41
C LEU A 67 7.16 16.75 0.98
N ASN A 68 8.16 15.87 1.15
CA ASN A 68 8.88 15.73 2.40
C ASN A 68 9.60 17.02 2.80
N GLU A 69 10.25 17.69 1.87
CA GLU A 69 10.93 18.96 2.08
C GLU A 69 9.96 20.12 2.40
N SER A 70 8.69 20.02 2.00
CA SER A 70 7.64 20.96 2.44
C SER A 70 7.17 20.76 3.88
N GLY A 71 7.63 19.70 4.57
CA GLY A 71 7.36 19.43 5.97
C GLY A 71 6.39 18.28 6.23
N THR A 72 5.86 17.62 5.20
CA THR A 72 5.01 16.43 5.37
C THR A 72 5.86 15.19 5.63
N GLU A 73 5.58 14.47 6.72
CA GLU A 73 6.21 13.18 6.96
C GLU A 73 5.70 12.13 5.97
N LEU A 74 6.60 11.29 5.47
CA LEU A 74 6.26 10.23 4.53
C LEU A 74 6.52 8.86 5.15
N LYS A 75 5.49 8.02 5.21
CA LYS A 75 5.60 6.62 5.63
C LYS A 75 5.18 5.72 4.46
N VAL A 76 6.02 4.78 4.09
CA VAL A 76 5.74 3.82 3.01
C VAL A 76 5.75 2.42 3.58
N MET A 77 4.76 1.62 3.24
CA MET A 77 4.67 0.19 3.52
C MET A 77 4.82 -0.58 2.22
N HIS A 78 5.34 -1.80 2.30
CA HIS A 78 5.39 -2.72 1.16
C HIS A 78 4.01 -3.29 0.83
N GLY A 79 3.65 -3.29 -0.45
CA GLY A 79 2.57 -4.08 -1.00
C GLY A 79 3.04 -5.40 -1.60
N ASN A 80 2.16 -6.11 -2.29
CA ASN A 80 2.53 -7.35 -2.99
C ASN A 80 3.24 -7.10 -4.33
N ARG A 81 3.15 -5.89 -4.89
CA ARG A 81 3.81 -5.50 -6.15
C ARG A 81 5.19 -4.88 -5.94
N ASP A 82 5.41 -4.26 -4.80
CA ASP A 82 6.55 -3.39 -4.54
C ASP A 82 7.31 -3.69 -3.24
N PHE A 83 7.25 -4.94 -2.79
CA PHE A 83 7.94 -5.45 -1.58
C PHE A 83 9.48 -5.39 -1.64
N LEU A 84 10.07 -5.06 -2.79
CA LEU A 84 11.51 -4.87 -2.94
C LEU A 84 11.95 -3.41 -2.76
N ILE A 85 11.03 -2.48 -2.47
CA ILE A 85 11.37 -1.09 -2.13
C ILE A 85 12.37 -1.09 -0.96
N GLY A 86 13.54 -0.50 -1.19
CA GLY A 86 14.64 -0.54 -0.25
C GLY A 86 14.98 0.83 0.35
N GLN A 87 16.16 0.87 0.96
CA GLN A 87 16.68 2.06 1.64
C GLN A 87 17.11 3.16 0.67
N ASP A 88 17.47 2.83 -0.57
CA ASP A 88 17.90 3.85 -1.53
C ASP A 88 16.69 4.60 -2.10
N PHE A 89 15.55 3.92 -2.27
CA PHE A 89 14.26 4.57 -2.50
C PHE A 89 13.89 5.51 -1.35
N CYS A 90 14.02 5.03 -0.10
CA CYS A 90 13.70 5.82 1.10
C CYS A 90 14.56 7.08 1.21
N LYS A 91 15.88 6.96 1.02
CA LYS A 91 16.80 8.11 1.02
C LYS A 91 16.45 9.11 -0.07
N ALA A 92 16.16 8.63 -1.29
CA ALA A 92 15.88 9.49 -2.43
C ALA A 92 14.55 10.23 -2.32
N SER A 93 13.52 9.58 -1.74
CA SER A 93 12.18 10.15 -1.56
C SER A 93 11.99 10.89 -0.24
N GLY A 94 12.86 10.69 0.75
CA GLY A 94 12.63 11.15 2.12
C GLY A 94 11.61 10.32 2.90
N ALA A 95 11.12 9.22 2.32
CA ALA A 95 10.18 8.33 3.00
C ALA A 95 10.86 7.47 4.07
N GLN A 96 10.11 7.16 5.12
CA GLN A 96 10.45 6.13 6.09
C GLN A 96 9.67 4.85 5.74
N LEU A 97 10.40 3.74 5.59
CA LEU A 97 9.79 2.43 5.45
C LEU A 97 9.21 1.96 6.80
N ILE A 98 7.92 1.62 6.82
CA ILE A 98 7.22 1.03 7.97
C ILE A 98 6.93 -0.46 7.71
N THR A 99 6.80 -1.24 8.78
CA THR A 99 6.54 -2.68 8.70
C THR A 99 5.09 -2.98 8.33
N ASP A 100 4.85 -4.13 7.71
CA ASP A 100 3.50 -4.70 7.57
C ASP A 100 3.40 -5.93 8.50
N PRO A 101 2.62 -5.87 9.60
CA PRO A 101 1.78 -4.76 10.05
C PRO A 101 2.54 -3.65 10.83
N CYS A 102 1.93 -2.47 10.98
CA CYS A 102 2.42 -1.35 11.81
C CYS A 102 1.30 -0.79 12.70
N LEU A 103 1.52 -0.78 14.02
CA LEU A 103 0.58 -0.18 14.99
C LEU A 103 0.95 1.28 15.26
N ILE A 104 -0.02 2.18 15.12
CA ILE A 104 0.12 3.61 15.43
C ILE A 104 -0.94 4.07 16.43
N ASP A 105 -0.66 5.17 17.14
CA ASP A 105 -1.70 5.95 17.81
C ASP A 105 -2.25 6.99 16.83
N LEU A 106 -3.52 6.84 16.45
CA LEU A 106 -4.21 7.79 15.56
C LEU A 106 -5.24 8.57 16.38
N TYR A 107 -4.76 9.67 16.99
CA TYR A 107 -5.53 10.56 17.88
C TYR A 107 -6.15 9.81 19.07
N GLY A 108 -5.34 9.02 19.78
CA GLY A 108 -5.76 8.24 20.94
C GLY A 108 -6.45 6.91 20.61
N THR A 109 -6.59 6.57 19.33
CA THR A 109 -7.14 5.27 18.89
C THR A 109 -6.01 4.37 18.35
N PRO A 110 -5.70 3.23 19.00
CA PRO A 110 -4.77 2.23 18.48
C PRO A 110 -5.23 1.74 17.10
N THR A 111 -4.48 2.11 16.07
CA THR A 111 -4.82 1.87 14.66
C THR A 111 -3.74 1.02 14.02
N LEU A 112 -4.13 -0.14 13.50
CA LEU A 112 -3.26 -1.03 12.76
C LEU A 112 -3.27 -0.64 11.28
N LEU A 113 -2.08 -0.50 10.70
CA LEU A 113 -1.86 -0.29 9.28
C LEU A 113 -1.34 -1.58 8.67
N MET A 114 -1.89 -1.97 7.53
CA MET A 114 -1.47 -3.15 6.77
C MET A 114 -1.60 -2.85 5.28
N HIS A 115 -0.87 -3.59 4.45
CA HIS A 115 -1.22 -3.61 3.03
C HIS A 115 -2.55 -4.36 2.82
N GLY A 116 -2.74 -5.49 3.48
CA GLY A 116 -4.00 -6.23 3.54
C GLY A 116 -3.91 -7.66 2.99
N ASP A 117 -2.92 -7.94 2.16
CA ASP A 117 -2.71 -9.24 1.52
C ASP A 117 -2.46 -10.39 2.51
N LEU A 118 -1.93 -10.10 3.72
CA LEU A 118 -1.82 -11.05 4.84
C LEU A 118 -3.17 -11.54 5.38
N LEU A 119 -4.24 -10.78 5.17
CA LEU A 119 -5.58 -11.09 5.69
C LEU A 119 -6.35 -12.02 4.74
N CYS A 120 -5.94 -12.14 3.48
CA CYS A 120 -6.50 -13.03 2.46
C CYS A 120 -6.04 -14.48 2.68
N THR A 121 -6.33 -15.05 3.85
CA THR A 121 -5.81 -16.36 4.29
C THR A 121 -6.49 -17.56 3.62
N ASP A 122 -7.63 -17.35 2.96
CA ASP A 122 -8.32 -18.37 2.17
C ASP A 122 -7.61 -18.62 0.83
N ASP A 123 -6.88 -17.63 0.29
CA ASP A 123 -6.01 -17.79 -0.87
C ASP A 123 -4.66 -18.44 -0.48
N ARG A 124 -4.72 -19.73 -0.17
CA ARG A 124 -3.57 -20.52 0.29
C ARG A 124 -2.41 -20.54 -0.70
N GLU A 125 -2.72 -20.54 -2.00
CA GLU A 125 -1.71 -20.53 -3.06
C GLU A 125 -0.97 -19.19 -3.07
N TYR A 126 -1.70 -18.08 -2.99
CA TYR A 126 -1.11 -16.76 -2.85
C TYR A 126 -0.27 -16.65 -1.57
N GLN A 127 -0.77 -17.10 -0.42
CA GLN A 127 -0.01 -17.04 0.84
C GLN A 127 1.30 -17.85 0.78
N ALA A 128 1.28 -19.03 0.13
CA ALA A 128 2.49 -19.82 -0.08
C ALA A 128 3.49 -19.12 -1.01
N PHE A 129 3.00 -18.57 -2.13
CA PHE A 129 3.82 -17.81 -3.08
C PHE A 129 4.43 -16.56 -2.42
N ARG A 130 3.62 -15.78 -1.70
CA ARG A 130 4.05 -14.61 -0.93
C ARG A 130 5.19 -14.95 0.02
N LYS A 131 5.06 -16.05 0.79
CA LYS A 131 6.11 -16.51 1.71
C LYS A 131 7.41 -16.84 0.97
N GLN A 132 7.32 -17.45 -0.21
CA GLN A 132 8.48 -17.75 -1.04
C GLN A 132 9.18 -16.48 -1.53
N ILE A 133 8.45 -15.57 -2.17
CA ILE A 133 9.05 -14.37 -2.80
C ILE A 133 9.55 -13.34 -1.78
N ARG A 134 9.02 -13.35 -0.56
CA ARG A 134 9.48 -12.48 0.53
C ARG A 134 10.59 -13.10 1.38
N SER A 135 11.07 -14.30 1.04
CA SER A 135 12.23 -14.91 1.72
C SER A 135 13.52 -14.15 1.38
N ALA A 136 14.45 -14.08 2.34
CA ALA A 136 15.74 -13.43 2.13
C ALA A 136 16.54 -14.08 0.99
N ASP A 137 16.46 -15.41 0.86
CA ASP A 137 17.13 -16.15 -0.20
C ASP A 137 16.56 -15.78 -1.58
N PHE A 138 15.23 -15.71 -1.71
CA PHE A 138 14.59 -15.27 -2.95
C PHE A 138 14.98 -13.83 -3.28
N ALA A 139 14.83 -12.90 -2.33
CA ALA A 139 15.13 -11.49 -2.55
C ALA A 139 16.60 -11.29 -2.96
N SER A 140 17.55 -11.94 -2.27
CA SER A 140 18.97 -11.85 -2.60
C SER A 140 19.27 -12.45 -3.98
N HIS A 141 18.66 -13.58 -4.33
CA HIS A 141 18.85 -14.18 -5.65
C HIS A 141 18.26 -13.29 -6.75
N PHE A 142 17.02 -12.85 -6.57
CA PHE A 142 16.32 -12.01 -7.54
C PHE A 142 17.07 -10.70 -7.80
N LEU A 143 17.53 -10.01 -6.74
CA LEU A 143 18.30 -8.77 -6.85
C LEU A 143 19.71 -8.97 -7.42
N SER A 144 20.22 -10.22 -7.51
CA SER A 144 21.48 -10.53 -8.18
C SER A 144 21.38 -10.67 -9.70
N LEU A 145 20.15 -10.81 -10.21
CA LEU A 145 19.88 -10.92 -11.64
C LEU A 145 20.03 -9.57 -12.35
N THR A 146 20.26 -9.59 -13.66
CA THR A 146 20.22 -8.36 -14.46
C THR A 146 18.81 -7.76 -14.44
N LEU A 147 18.68 -6.46 -14.75
CA LEU A 147 17.37 -5.81 -14.81
C LEU A 147 16.44 -6.51 -15.83
N ASP A 148 16.93 -6.86 -17.01
CA ASP A 148 16.16 -7.57 -18.04
C ASP A 148 15.63 -8.93 -17.55
N GLN A 149 16.45 -9.66 -16.78
CA GLN A 149 16.03 -10.93 -16.18
C GLN A 149 14.94 -10.73 -15.12
N ARG A 150 15.07 -9.70 -14.26
CA ARG A 150 14.04 -9.35 -13.28
C ARG A 150 12.73 -8.94 -13.94
N ILE A 151 12.79 -8.15 -15.02
CA ILE A 151 11.62 -7.77 -15.82
C ILE A 151 10.92 -9.03 -16.34
N ALA A 152 11.65 -9.97 -16.95
CA ALA A 152 11.06 -11.19 -17.48
C ALA A 152 10.37 -12.03 -16.39
N VAL A 153 11.01 -12.21 -15.23
CA VAL A 153 10.42 -12.94 -14.09
C VAL A 153 9.16 -12.23 -13.57
N ALA A 154 9.19 -10.90 -13.43
CA ALA A 154 8.03 -10.14 -12.97
C ALA A 154 6.84 -10.23 -13.95
N GLN A 155 7.11 -10.19 -15.25
CA GLN A 155 6.08 -10.39 -16.29
C GLN A 155 5.48 -11.80 -16.23
N GLU A 156 6.30 -12.83 -16.05
CA GLU A 156 5.84 -14.22 -15.91
C GLU A 156 4.94 -14.38 -14.66
N TYR A 157 5.35 -13.84 -13.52
CA TYR A 157 4.55 -13.89 -12.30
C TYR A 157 3.24 -13.13 -12.43
N ARG A 158 3.26 -11.98 -13.11
CA ARG A 158 2.04 -11.21 -13.39
C ARG A 158 1.07 -12.00 -14.28
N ALA A 159 1.56 -12.64 -15.34
CA ALA A 159 0.73 -13.47 -16.21
C ALA A 159 0.08 -14.62 -15.43
N LYS A 160 0.88 -15.38 -14.68
CA LYS A 160 0.39 -16.49 -13.84
C LYS A 160 -0.61 -16.04 -12.77
N SER A 161 -0.34 -14.92 -12.11
CA SER A 161 -1.27 -14.36 -11.12
C SER A 161 -2.58 -13.91 -11.76
N GLY A 162 -2.52 -13.29 -12.95
CA GLY A 162 -3.72 -12.89 -13.69
C GLY A 162 -4.59 -14.08 -14.09
N GLU A 163 -3.98 -15.16 -14.59
CA GLU A 163 -4.66 -16.41 -14.92
C GLU A 163 -5.30 -17.07 -13.69
N ALA A 164 -4.57 -17.14 -12.56
CA ALA A 164 -5.07 -17.71 -11.33
C ALA A 164 -6.23 -16.90 -10.74
N ASN A 165 -6.12 -15.57 -10.72
CA ASN A 165 -7.16 -14.69 -10.18
C ASN A 165 -8.45 -14.76 -11.02
N ALA A 166 -8.35 -14.93 -12.34
CA ALA A 166 -9.52 -15.10 -13.20
C ALA A 166 -10.33 -16.39 -12.90
N GLN A 167 -9.74 -17.35 -12.18
CA GLN A 167 -10.38 -18.62 -11.80
C GLN A 167 -10.87 -18.64 -10.35
N LYS A 168 -10.53 -17.63 -9.54
CA LYS A 168 -10.90 -17.53 -8.12
C LYS A 168 -12.21 -16.79 -7.95
N SER A 169 -12.97 -17.16 -6.93
CA SER A 169 -14.15 -16.40 -6.54
C SER A 169 -13.74 -15.12 -5.81
N ASP A 170 -14.59 -14.11 -5.93
CA ASP A 170 -14.43 -12.83 -5.24
C ASP A 170 -14.25 -12.97 -3.72
N ASP A 171 -14.90 -13.96 -3.09
CA ASP A 171 -14.79 -14.21 -1.65
C ASP A 171 -13.41 -14.78 -1.24
N ILE A 172 -12.74 -15.54 -2.12
CA ILE A 172 -11.42 -16.13 -1.82
C ILE A 172 -10.32 -15.07 -1.87
N MET A 173 -10.51 -14.05 -2.70
CA MET A 173 -9.56 -12.95 -2.89
C MET A 173 -9.73 -11.82 -1.86
N ASP A 174 -10.86 -11.78 -1.15
CA ASP A 174 -11.08 -10.81 -0.07
C ASP A 174 -10.43 -11.25 1.25
N VAL A 175 -10.47 -10.37 2.23
CA VAL A 175 -9.98 -10.69 3.57
C VAL A 175 -10.84 -11.77 4.24
N ASN A 176 -10.18 -12.67 4.97
CA ASN A 176 -10.86 -13.58 5.87
C ASN A 176 -11.19 -12.85 7.18
N GLN A 177 -12.48 -12.81 7.56
CA GLN A 177 -12.92 -12.09 8.77
C GLN A 177 -12.28 -12.62 10.06
N GLN A 178 -12.02 -13.93 10.18
CA GLN A 178 -11.34 -14.48 11.36
C GLN A 178 -9.88 -14.05 11.42
N ALA A 179 -9.21 -13.93 10.27
CA ALA A 179 -7.85 -13.41 10.19
C ALA A 179 -7.79 -11.92 10.60
N VAL A 180 -8.79 -11.13 10.20
CA VAL A 180 -8.96 -9.74 10.63
C VAL A 180 -9.10 -9.64 12.16
N GLU A 181 -10.06 -10.37 12.75
CA GLU A 181 -10.33 -10.36 14.19
C GLU A 181 -9.11 -10.82 15.00
N TYR A 182 -8.49 -11.94 14.60
CA TYR A 182 -7.29 -12.46 15.25
C TYR A 182 -6.16 -11.43 15.22
N THR A 183 -5.89 -10.81 14.07
CA THR A 183 -4.80 -9.84 13.93
C THR A 183 -5.04 -8.60 14.79
N LEU A 184 -6.27 -8.08 14.80
CA LEU A 184 -6.65 -6.95 15.66
C LEU A 184 -6.47 -7.27 17.15
N GLN A 185 -6.86 -8.48 17.59
CA GLN A 185 -6.66 -8.93 18.97
C GLN A 185 -5.18 -9.03 19.34
N GLN A 186 -4.36 -9.64 18.47
CA GLN A 186 -2.91 -9.77 18.72
C GLN A 186 -2.21 -8.41 18.89
N HIS A 187 -2.67 -7.40 18.14
CA HIS A 187 -2.12 -6.05 18.20
C HIS A 187 -2.86 -5.09 19.14
N GLN A 188 -3.93 -5.56 19.80
CA GLN A 188 -4.79 -4.74 20.66
C GLN A 188 -5.30 -3.46 19.97
N ALA A 189 -5.59 -3.57 18.67
CA ALA A 189 -6.02 -2.47 17.84
C ALA A 189 -7.55 -2.35 17.79
N GLN A 190 -8.05 -1.12 17.72
CA GLN A 190 -9.49 -0.81 17.62
C GLN A 190 -9.88 -0.31 16.22
N ARG A 191 -8.88 -0.04 15.38
CA ARG A 191 -9.05 0.36 13.99
C ARG A 191 -8.04 -0.37 13.12
N LEU A 192 -8.46 -0.78 11.93
CA LEU A 192 -7.59 -1.30 10.88
C LEU A 192 -7.74 -0.41 9.63
N ILE A 193 -6.64 -0.02 9.00
CA ILE A 193 -6.62 0.62 7.69
C ILE A 193 -5.75 -0.24 6.77
N HIS A 194 -6.30 -0.68 5.64
CA HIS A 194 -5.57 -1.48 4.66
C HIS A 194 -6.06 -1.23 3.23
N GLY A 195 -5.30 -1.70 2.24
CA GLY A 195 -5.65 -1.68 0.81
C GLY A 195 -5.82 -3.10 0.26
N HIS A 196 -5.15 -3.39 -0.85
CA HIS A 196 -5.01 -4.68 -1.52
C HIS A 196 -6.26 -5.24 -2.19
N THR A 197 -7.42 -5.22 -1.52
CA THR A 197 -8.63 -5.91 -2.03
C THR A 197 -9.40 -5.09 -3.08
N HIS A 198 -9.04 -3.82 -3.26
CA HIS A 198 -9.67 -2.86 -4.19
C HIS A 198 -11.19 -2.71 -3.98
N ARG A 199 -11.63 -2.91 -2.74
CA ARG A 199 -13.04 -2.82 -2.31
C ARG A 199 -13.19 -1.73 -1.25
N PRO A 200 -13.13 -0.43 -1.62
CA PRO A 200 -13.18 0.66 -0.66
C PRO A 200 -14.49 0.61 0.14
N ALA A 201 -14.37 0.44 1.46
CA ALA A 201 -15.50 0.30 2.36
C ALA A 201 -15.10 0.54 3.83
N ASP A 202 -16.06 0.99 4.62
CA ASP A 202 -15.94 1.08 6.08
C ASP A 202 -16.78 -0.03 6.71
N HIS A 203 -16.10 -1.00 7.32
CA HIS A 203 -16.74 -2.12 7.98
C HIS A 203 -16.72 -1.90 9.49
N HIS A 204 -17.88 -2.06 10.13
CA HIS A 204 -18.02 -1.99 11.57
C HIS A 204 -18.49 -3.34 12.12
N PHE A 205 -17.81 -3.83 13.15
CA PHE A 205 -18.18 -5.07 13.83
C PHE A 205 -17.77 -5.02 15.31
N THR A 206 -18.28 -5.94 16.10
CA THR A 206 -17.96 -6.04 17.53
C THR A 206 -16.87 -7.08 17.75
N LEU A 207 -15.82 -6.69 18.47
CA LEU A 207 -14.72 -7.57 18.89
C LEU A 207 -14.44 -7.30 20.36
N ASP A 208 -14.46 -8.34 21.20
CA ASP A 208 -14.24 -8.25 22.65
C ASP A 208 -15.09 -7.16 23.34
N ASN A 209 -16.38 -7.07 22.97
CA ASN A 209 -17.35 -6.08 23.46
C ASN A 209 -17.07 -4.60 23.09
N HIS A 210 -16.17 -4.34 22.15
CA HIS A 210 -15.91 -3.00 21.62
C HIS A 210 -16.26 -2.94 20.13
N THR A 211 -16.70 -1.77 19.65
CA THR A 211 -16.86 -1.53 18.22
C THR A 211 -15.50 -1.33 17.60
N VAL A 212 -15.19 -2.12 16.57
CA VAL A 212 -13.99 -1.99 15.74
C VAL A 212 -14.39 -1.50 14.35
N THR A 213 -13.52 -0.68 13.77
CA THR A 213 -13.67 -0.20 12.39
C THR A 213 -12.52 -0.69 11.51
N ARG A 214 -12.85 -1.31 10.38
CA ARG A 214 -11.91 -1.65 9.31
C ARG A 214 -12.18 -0.78 8.09
N HIS A 215 -11.23 0.08 7.76
CA HIS A 215 -11.25 0.91 6.56
C HIS A 215 -10.44 0.24 5.46
N VAL A 216 -11.07 0.04 4.30
CA VAL A 216 -10.41 -0.44 3.08
C VAL A 216 -10.18 0.74 2.15
N LEU A 217 -8.95 0.95 1.71
CA LEU A 217 -8.56 1.95 0.72
C LEU A 217 -8.90 1.46 -0.70
N GLY A 218 -9.14 2.40 -1.62
CA GLY A 218 -9.46 2.11 -3.01
C GLY A 218 -8.24 2.13 -3.93
N GLU A 219 -8.32 1.40 -5.05
CA GLU A 219 -7.39 1.57 -6.17
C GLU A 219 -7.50 2.99 -6.74
N TRP A 220 -6.37 3.52 -7.22
CA TRP A 220 -6.38 4.76 -8.00
C TRP A 220 -6.68 4.50 -9.47
N HIS A 221 -7.62 5.27 -10.01
CA HIS A 221 -7.92 5.30 -11.43
C HIS A 221 -7.32 6.55 -12.07
N GLY A 222 -7.26 6.60 -13.41
CA GLY A 222 -6.56 7.69 -14.13
C GLY A 222 -7.17 9.07 -13.90
N ASP A 223 -8.46 9.14 -13.63
CA ASP A 223 -9.25 10.37 -13.48
C ASP A 223 -9.69 10.65 -12.04
N HIS A 224 -9.70 9.64 -11.18
CA HIS A 224 -10.12 9.76 -9.79
C HIS A 224 -9.44 8.77 -8.85
N ALA A 225 -9.38 9.13 -7.58
CA ALA A 225 -8.94 8.28 -6.49
C ALA A 225 -9.71 8.61 -5.21
N GLU A 226 -9.69 7.69 -4.26
CA GLU A 226 -10.20 7.92 -2.91
C GLU A 226 -9.05 7.80 -1.89
N ILE A 227 -9.00 8.75 -0.95
CA ILE A 227 -8.04 8.75 0.14
C ILE A 227 -8.78 8.77 1.48
N LEU A 228 -8.13 8.30 2.55
CA LEU A 228 -8.61 8.54 3.90
C LEU A 228 -7.87 9.72 4.51
N CYS A 229 -8.63 10.61 5.14
CA CYS A 229 -8.13 11.72 5.94
C CYS A 229 -8.56 11.50 7.39
N ALA A 230 -7.61 11.47 8.30
CA ALA A 230 -7.85 11.38 9.73
C ALA A 230 -7.46 12.69 10.42
N THR A 231 -8.32 13.11 11.35
CA THR A 231 -8.12 14.24 12.26
C THR A 231 -8.56 13.83 13.67
N GLU A 232 -8.41 14.75 14.63
CA GLU A 232 -8.95 14.56 15.99
C GLU A 232 -10.49 14.39 16.00
N ASP A 233 -11.18 14.89 14.97
CA ASP A 233 -12.65 14.83 14.87
C ASP A 233 -13.14 13.49 14.25
N GLY A 234 -12.26 12.73 13.60
CA GLY A 234 -12.61 11.44 13.00
C GLY A 234 -11.83 11.10 11.73
N VAL A 235 -12.33 10.08 11.03
CA VAL A 235 -11.78 9.60 9.75
C VAL A 235 -12.83 9.79 8.66
N THR A 236 -12.45 10.41 7.55
CA THR A 236 -13.32 10.69 6.40
C THR A 236 -12.68 10.25 5.09
N ARG A 237 -13.51 9.80 4.14
CA ARG A 237 -13.09 9.54 2.75
C ARG A 237 -13.16 10.84 1.94
N GLU A 238 -12.09 11.12 1.20
CA GLU A 238 -12.01 12.26 0.28
C GLU A 238 -11.77 11.74 -1.14
N THR A 239 -12.55 12.23 -2.11
CA THR A 239 -12.32 11.95 -3.53
C THR A 239 -11.34 12.97 -4.10
N ILE A 240 -10.32 12.48 -4.79
CA ILE A 240 -9.34 13.27 -5.53
C ILE A 240 -9.60 13.08 -7.02
N THR A 241 -9.60 14.17 -7.78
CA THR A 241 -9.74 14.18 -9.24
C THR A 241 -8.64 15.05 -9.85
N LEU A 242 -8.39 14.89 -11.15
CA LEU A 242 -7.47 15.73 -11.90
C LEU A 242 -7.87 17.22 -11.92
#